data_AF-A0A5M3PIK9-F1
#
_entry.id   AF-A0A5M3PIK9-F1
#
_cell.length_a   1.000
_cell.length_b   1.000
_cell.length_c   1.000
_cell.angle_alpha   90.00
_cell.angle_beta   90.00
_cell.angle_gamma   90.00
#
_symmetry.space_group_name_H-M   'P 1'
#
loop_
_entity.id
_entity.type
_entity.pdbx_description
1 polymer ?
#
loop_
_entity_poly.entity_id
_entity_poly.type
_entity_poly.pdbx_seq_one_letter_code
_entity_poly.pdbx_strand_id
1 'polypeptide(L)'
;MYKAIGGVVAGTLLAVSGANAGMITDTVNQSQYVGWYGSHSYTHNINDDGFVLGSAVSGSLSIDIADDSSRWWDFGETILFVIEAFDFDTGGIQFGTANFGNNLQAQALGALNADGYLDVTVTSLYGDFYVGRSVLTVITEAVPEPGTLALLGLGLAGLGAARRRKA
;
A
#
# COMPACT_ATOMS: atom_id res chain seq x y z
N MET A 1 -29.98 -27.16 -54.41
CA MET A 1 -29.46 -27.79 -53.17
C MET A 1 -28.50 -26.79 -52.53
N TYR A 2 -28.95 -26.05 -51.51
CA TYR A 2 -28.15 -25.04 -50.82
C TYR A 2 -27.39 -25.70 -49.67
N LYS A 3 -26.06 -25.66 -49.67
CA LYS A 3 -25.24 -26.06 -48.52
C LYS A 3 -24.86 -24.81 -47.73
N ALA A 4 -25.45 -24.65 -46.55
CA ALA A 4 -25.04 -23.69 -45.55
C ALA A 4 -23.70 -24.12 -44.95
N ILE A 5 -22.69 -23.25 -44.95
CA ILE A 5 -21.47 -23.41 -44.16
C ILE A 5 -21.52 -22.33 -43.08
N GLY A 6 -22.00 -22.72 -41.91
CA GLY A 6 -21.99 -21.89 -40.70
C GLY A 6 -20.56 -21.84 -40.13
N GLY A 7 -19.94 -20.67 -40.20
CA GLY A 7 -18.71 -20.37 -39.47
C GLY A 7 -19.06 -19.81 -38.09
N VAL A 8 -18.89 -20.62 -37.05
CA VAL A 8 -18.98 -20.15 -35.66
C VAL A 8 -17.74 -19.32 -35.35
N VAL A 9 -17.92 -18.00 -35.21
CA VAL A 9 -16.89 -17.10 -34.68
C VAL A 9 -16.99 -17.14 -33.17
N ALA A 10 -16.18 -17.97 -32.52
CA ALA A 10 -16.00 -17.93 -31.07
C ALA A 10 -15.06 -16.78 -30.72
N GLY A 11 -15.61 -15.62 -30.34
CA GLY A 11 -14.85 -14.50 -29.82
C GLY A 11 -14.57 -14.69 -28.33
N THR A 12 -13.38 -15.16 -27.98
CA THR A 12 -12.87 -15.10 -26.60
C THR A 12 -12.52 -13.65 -26.26
N LEU A 13 -13.28 -13.03 -25.35
CA LEU A 13 -12.85 -11.81 -24.66
C LEU A 13 -11.76 -12.18 -23.66
N LEU A 14 -10.55 -11.65 -23.86
CA LEU A 14 -9.48 -11.65 -22.86
C LEU A 14 -9.41 -10.25 -22.26
N ALA A 15 -9.73 -10.14 -20.97
CA ALA A 15 -9.46 -8.93 -20.21
C ALA A 15 -7.95 -8.90 -19.90
N VAL A 16 -7.29 -7.79 -20.23
CA VAL A 16 -5.89 -7.55 -19.91
C VAL A 16 -5.83 -6.37 -18.93
N SER A 17 -5.24 -6.58 -17.76
CA SER A 17 -4.88 -5.50 -16.83
C SER A 17 -3.48 -4.97 -17.16
N GLY A 18 -3.36 -3.68 -17.44
CA GLY A 18 -2.07 -3.01 -17.63
C GLY A 18 -1.43 -2.65 -16.29
N ALA A 19 -0.11 -2.84 -16.16
CA ALA A 19 0.65 -2.40 -15.00
C ALA A 19 1.20 -0.98 -15.27
N ASN A 20 0.87 -0.04 -14.40
CA ASN A 20 1.37 1.33 -14.44
C ASN A 20 2.00 1.66 -13.09
N ALA A 21 3.04 2.50 -13.07
CA ALA A 21 3.52 3.11 -11.84
C ALA A 21 2.38 3.89 -11.19
N GLY A 22 2.02 3.51 -9.97
CA GLY A 22 0.85 4.01 -9.26
C GLY A 22 1.22 4.63 -7.91
N MET A 23 0.44 5.62 -7.50
CA MET A 23 0.38 6.06 -6.11
C MET A 23 -0.77 5.33 -5.43
N ILE A 24 -0.47 4.63 -4.35
CA ILE A 24 -1.45 3.98 -3.48
C ILE A 24 -1.55 4.80 -2.20
N THR A 25 -2.77 5.02 -1.72
CA THR A 25 -3.02 5.71 -0.47
C THR A 25 -3.97 4.88 0.37
N ASP A 26 -3.49 4.41 1.51
CA ASP A 26 -4.30 3.72 2.51
C ASP A 26 -4.54 4.63 3.72
N THR A 27 -5.72 4.55 4.30
CA THR A 27 -6.13 5.39 5.44
C THR A 27 -6.81 4.55 6.51
N VAL A 28 -6.23 4.56 7.71
CA VAL A 28 -6.79 3.90 8.90
C VAL A 28 -7.32 4.97 9.84
N ASN A 29 -8.64 4.94 10.12
CA ASN A 29 -9.28 5.84 11.07
C ASN A 29 -9.55 5.10 12.38
N GLN A 30 -8.95 5.57 13.48
CA GLN A 30 -8.90 4.82 14.73
C GLN A 30 -9.60 5.56 15.86
N SER A 31 -9.34 6.86 16.02
CA SER A 31 -9.86 7.68 17.13
C SER A 31 -9.67 7.00 18.50
N GLN A 32 -8.46 6.50 18.75
CA GLN A 32 -8.13 5.69 19.92
C GLN A 32 -7.43 6.52 20.99
N TYR A 33 -7.94 6.44 22.22
CA TYR A 33 -7.28 7.03 23.38
C TYR A 33 -6.13 6.13 23.84
N VAL A 34 -4.95 6.73 24.00
CA VAL A 34 -3.76 6.09 24.57
C VAL A 34 -3.42 6.81 25.87
N GLY A 35 -3.70 6.13 26.98
CA GLY A 35 -3.36 6.62 28.31
C GLY A 35 -1.88 6.46 28.64
N TRP A 36 -1.52 6.86 29.87
CA TRP A 36 -0.16 6.80 30.39
C TRP A 36 0.43 5.39 30.30
N TYR A 37 1.62 5.28 29.68
CA TYR A 37 2.31 4.01 29.43
C TYR A 37 1.50 2.99 28.60
N GLY A 38 0.40 3.45 27.98
CA GLY A 38 -0.41 2.67 27.08
C GLY A 38 0.20 2.58 25.69
N SER A 39 -0.26 1.60 24.92
CA SER A 39 0.12 1.42 23.53
C SER A 39 -1.09 1.07 22.68
N HIS A 40 -1.07 1.52 21.43
CA HIS A 40 -2.03 1.12 20.41
C HIS A 40 -1.30 0.65 19.17
N SER A 41 -1.72 -0.49 18.63
CA SER A 41 -1.15 -1.08 17.43
C SER A 41 -2.22 -1.28 16.37
N TYR A 42 -1.86 -1.01 15.12
CA TYR A 42 -2.71 -1.19 13.95
C TYR A 42 -1.84 -1.43 12.72
N THR A 43 -2.48 -1.84 11.64
CA THR A 43 -1.80 -2.22 10.39
C THR A 43 -2.43 -1.49 9.23
N HIS A 44 -1.60 -0.93 8.36
CA HIS A 44 -2.01 -0.55 7.01
C HIS A 44 -1.96 -1.77 6.10
N ASN A 45 -2.98 -1.97 5.27
CA ASN A 45 -3.03 -3.03 4.26
C ASN A 45 -3.17 -2.35 2.92
N ILE A 46 -2.20 -2.53 2.02
CA ILE A 46 -2.29 -1.99 0.66
C ILE A 46 -2.55 -3.09 -0.40
N ASN A 47 -2.67 -4.35 0.04
CA ASN A 47 -2.94 -5.47 -0.86
C ASN A 47 -4.35 -5.42 -1.48
N ASP A 48 -5.29 -4.74 -0.84
CA ASP A 48 -6.64 -4.48 -1.34
C ASP A 48 -6.71 -3.32 -2.35
N ASP A 49 -5.62 -2.56 -2.51
CA ASP A 49 -5.51 -1.43 -3.44
C ASP A 49 -4.71 -1.75 -4.72
N GLY A 50 -4.59 -3.04 -5.05
CA GLY A 50 -3.89 -3.49 -6.26
C GLY A 50 -2.38 -3.41 -6.17
N PHE A 51 -1.84 -3.36 -4.95
CA PHE A 51 -0.40 -3.41 -4.71
C PHE A 51 0.20 -4.73 -5.23
N VAL A 52 1.39 -4.63 -5.83
CA VAL A 52 2.19 -5.77 -6.23
C VAL A 52 3.41 -5.84 -5.30
N LEU A 53 3.60 -6.99 -4.64
CA LEU A 53 4.75 -7.19 -3.75
C LEU A 53 6.07 -6.90 -4.49
N GLY A 54 7.00 -6.24 -3.80
CA GLY A 54 8.27 -5.79 -4.37
C GLY A 54 8.21 -4.51 -5.20
N SER A 55 7.02 -3.96 -5.48
CA SER A 55 6.89 -2.78 -6.35
C SER A 55 7.03 -1.44 -5.63
N ALA A 56 6.97 -1.37 -4.30
CA ALA A 56 7.10 -0.10 -3.58
C ALA A 56 8.52 0.47 -3.71
N VAL A 57 8.61 1.70 -4.21
CA VAL A 57 9.87 2.44 -4.40
C VAL A 57 10.11 3.43 -3.26
N SER A 58 9.04 4.07 -2.80
CA SER A 58 9.07 5.01 -1.68
C SER A 58 7.69 5.12 -1.05
N GLY A 59 7.64 5.73 0.13
CA GLY A 59 6.38 6.05 0.78
C GLY A 59 6.55 7.03 1.92
N SER A 60 5.43 7.49 2.45
CA SER A 60 5.36 8.36 3.61
C SER A 60 4.19 7.95 4.49
N LEU A 61 4.39 7.99 5.80
CA LEU A 61 3.38 7.75 6.81
C LEU A 61 3.09 9.06 7.56
N SER A 62 1.83 9.38 7.75
CA SER A 62 1.37 10.50 8.57
C SER A 62 0.33 10.02 9.57
N ILE A 63 0.48 10.40 10.84
CA ILE A 63 -0.43 10.00 11.92
C ILE A 63 -0.90 11.27 12.64
N ASP A 64 -2.21 11.47 12.65
CA ASP A 64 -2.82 12.56 13.41
C ASP A 64 -2.76 12.22 14.91
N ILE A 65 -2.18 13.12 15.70
CA ILE A 65 -2.13 13.04 17.16
C ILE A 65 -2.90 14.24 17.70
N ALA A 66 -3.80 13.98 18.65
CA ALA A 66 -4.57 15.03 19.31
C ALA A 66 -4.38 14.94 20.81
N ASP A 67 -4.11 16.09 21.41
CA ASP A 67 -4.15 16.29 22.87
C ASP A 67 -5.57 16.07 23.39
N ASP A 68 -5.71 15.36 24.51
CA ASP A 68 -6.98 15.12 25.16
C ASP A 68 -7.36 16.20 26.19
N SER A 69 -6.42 17.08 26.58
CA SER A 69 -6.64 18.03 27.66
C SER A 69 -5.99 19.40 27.42
N SER A 70 -6.81 20.45 27.32
CA SER A 70 -6.37 21.85 27.19
C SER A 70 -5.84 22.45 28.51
N ARG A 71 -5.17 21.65 29.36
CA ARG A 71 -4.74 22.07 30.69
C ARG A 71 -3.33 22.65 30.66
N TRP A 72 -3.21 23.85 31.19
CA TRP A 72 -1.96 24.61 31.40
C TRP A 72 -0.88 23.95 32.28
N TRP A 73 -1.16 22.77 32.88
CA TRP A 73 -0.22 21.99 33.67
C TRP A 73 0.16 20.66 33.03
N ASP A 74 -0.25 20.42 31.78
CA ASP A 74 0.25 19.23 31.10
C ASP A 74 1.75 19.39 30.83
N PHE A 75 2.53 18.41 31.26
CA PHE A 75 3.99 18.46 31.17
C PHE A 75 4.49 18.07 29.76
N GLY A 76 3.56 18.01 28.79
CA GLY A 76 3.78 17.62 27.42
C GLY A 76 3.84 16.12 27.28
N GLU A 77 3.48 15.61 26.10
CA GLU A 77 3.41 14.18 25.84
C GLU A 77 4.76 13.69 25.31
N THR A 78 5.15 12.47 25.64
CA THR A 78 6.28 11.80 24.98
C THR A 78 5.76 10.54 24.33
N ILE A 79 5.90 10.47 23.02
CA ILE A 79 5.29 9.44 22.19
C ILE A 79 6.38 8.67 21.47
N LEU A 80 6.33 7.35 21.56
CA LEU A 80 7.18 6.46 20.79
C LEU A 80 6.38 5.86 19.63
N PHE A 81 6.87 6.07 18.42
CA PHE A 81 6.39 5.46 17.19
C PHE A 81 7.34 4.34 16.78
N VAL A 82 6.81 3.13 16.66
CA VAL A 82 7.50 1.96 16.09
C VAL A 82 6.76 1.58 14.82
N ILE A 83 7.47 1.61 13.69
CA ILE A 83 6.93 1.25 12.38
C ILE A 83 7.70 0.03 11.95
N GLU A 84 7.02 -1.11 11.80
CA GLU A 84 7.59 -2.45 11.58
C GLU A 84 8.54 -2.92 12.70
N ALA A 85 9.70 -2.30 12.79
CA ALA A 85 10.73 -2.57 13.78
C ALA A 85 11.20 -1.29 14.47
N PHE A 86 11.78 -1.45 15.66
CA PHE A 86 12.39 -0.33 16.37
C PHE A 86 13.84 -0.16 15.91
N ASP A 87 14.05 0.75 14.97
CA ASP A 87 15.36 1.04 14.36
C ASP A 87 15.68 2.54 14.27
N PHE A 88 14.75 3.41 14.69
CA PHE A 88 14.82 4.87 14.61
C PHE A 88 14.96 5.44 13.18
N ASP A 89 14.63 4.67 12.15
CA ASP A 89 14.72 5.14 10.77
C ASP A 89 13.42 5.81 10.30
N THR A 90 12.31 5.09 10.45
CA THR A 90 10.98 5.47 10.02
C THR A 90 10.17 5.89 11.23
N GLY A 91 10.25 5.13 12.32
CA GLY A 91 9.73 5.49 13.63
C GLY A 91 10.65 6.43 14.41
N GLY A 92 10.22 6.81 15.62
CA GLY A 92 10.99 7.71 16.45
C GLY A 92 10.26 8.14 17.72
N ILE A 93 10.95 8.95 18.52
CA ILE A 93 10.36 9.58 19.71
C ILE A 93 9.97 11.01 19.35
N GLN A 94 8.73 11.38 19.67
CA GLN A 94 8.21 12.73 19.54
C GLN A 94 7.89 13.31 20.91
N PHE A 95 8.13 14.62 21.05
CA PHE A 95 7.71 15.39 22.20
C PHE A 95 6.53 16.28 21.80
N GLY A 96 5.45 16.21 22.57
CA GLY A 96 4.18 16.89 22.32
C GLY A 96 3.23 16.13 21.37
N THR A 97 2.02 16.67 21.26
CA THR A 97 0.87 16.17 20.49
C THR A 97 0.79 16.67 19.05
N ALA A 98 1.91 16.99 18.42
CA ALA A 98 1.92 17.31 16.98
C ALA A 98 1.63 16.08 16.12
N ASN A 99 1.16 16.28 14.89
CA ASN A 99 1.07 15.18 13.92
C ASN A 99 2.45 14.60 13.64
N PHE A 100 2.53 13.27 13.67
CA PHE A 100 3.72 12.54 13.26
C PHE A 100 3.73 12.39 11.74
N GLY A 101 4.89 12.56 11.11
CA GLY A 101 5.05 12.36 9.68
C GLY A 101 6.48 12.03 9.31
N ASN A 102 6.70 10.92 8.60
CA ASN A 102 8.02 10.52 8.14
C ASN A 102 7.97 9.75 6.81
N ASN A 103 9.08 9.76 6.07
CA ASN A 103 9.25 8.90 4.91
C ASN A 103 9.59 7.49 5.37
N LEU A 104 9.05 6.49 4.66
CA LEU A 104 9.43 5.10 4.86
C LEU A 104 10.89 4.91 4.45
N GLN A 105 11.68 4.34 5.36
CA GLN A 105 13.07 3.99 5.10
C GLN A 105 13.20 2.54 4.63
N ALA A 106 14.44 2.09 4.43
CA ALA A 106 14.73 0.81 3.80
C ALA A 106 14.12 -0.40 4.53
N GLN A 107 14.08 -0.37 5.87
CA GLN A 107 13.47 -1.46 6.63
C GLN A 107 11.95 -1.51 6.40
N ALA A 108 11.27 -0.38 6.62
CA ALA A 108 9.81 -0.31 6.46
C ALA A 108 9.36 -0.57 5.02
N LEU A 109 10.08 -0.04 4.02
CA LEU A 109 9.83 -0.34 2.61
C LEU A 109 10.10 -1.81 2.27
N GLY A 110 11.11 -2.41 2.89
CA GLY A 110 11.45 -3.81 2.70
C GLY A 110 10.37 -4.74 3.23
N ALA A 111 9.85 -4.47 4.43
CA ALA A 111 8.72 -5.20 5.01
C ALA A 111 7.45 -5.03 4.19
N LEU A 112 7.09 -3.79 3.86
CA LEU A 112 5.94 -3.50 3.00
C LEU A 112 6.02 -4.21 1.64
N ASN A 113 7.20 -4.27 1.03
CA ASN A 113 7.41 -5.01 -0.21
C ASN A 113 7.32 -6.54 -0.05
N ALA A 114 7.54 -7.06 1.15
CA ALA A 114 7.52 -8.49 1.41
C ALA A 114 6.10 -9.04 1.54
N ASP A 115 5.18 -8.29 2.15
CA ASP A 115 3.82 -8.77 2.44
C ASP A 115 2.69 -7.77 2.19
N GLY A 116 2.98 -6.50 1.86
CA GLY A 116 1.99 -5.47 1.60
C GLY A 116 1.30 -4.92 2.85
N TYR A 117 1.87 -5.17 4.02
CA TYR A 117 1.41 -4.62 5.29
C TYR A 117 2.42 -3.60 5.85
N LEU A 118 1.93 -2.61 6.60
CA LEU A 118 2.75 -1.74 7.42
C LEU A 118 2.21 -1.71 8.86
N ASP A 119 2.90 -2.37 9.77
CA ASP A 119 2.57 -2.43 11.18
C ASP A 119 3.05 -1.17 11.90
N VAL A 120 2.14 -0.54 12.65
CA VAL A 120 2.41 0.68 13.41
C VAL A 120 2.03 0.45 14.86
N THR A 121 2.94 0.78 15.78
CA THR A 121 2.69 0.81 17.21
C THR A 121 3.02 2.19 17.76
N VAL A 122 2.03 2.80 18.39
CA VAL A 122 2.15 4.11 19.06
C VAL A 122 2.08 3.88 20.56
N THR A 123 3.10 4.33 21.29
CA THR A 123 3.23 4.11 22.73
C THR A 123 3.37 5.44 23.45
N SER A 124 2.58 5.65 24.50
CA SER A 124 2.81 6.75 25.45
C SER A 124 4.01 6.38 26.34
N LEU A 125 5.07 7.19 26.27
CA LEU A 125 6.15 7.15 27.26
C LEU A 125 5.87 8.10 28.43
N TYR A 126 5.07 9.15 28.19
CA TYR A 126 4.64 10.12 29.17
C TYR A 126 3.40 10.87 28.66
N GLY A 127 2.43 11.14 29.55
CA GLY A 127 1.17 11.81 29.18
C GLY A 127 0.15 10.88 28.51
N ASP A 128 -0.87 11.48 27.91
CA ASP A 128 -1.96 10.82 27.23
C ASP A 128 -2.40 11.60 26.00
N PHE A 129 -2.96 10.91 25.01
CA PHE A 129 -3.33 11.50 23.73
C PHE A 129 -4.32 10.60 22.98
N TYR A 130 -4.92 11.14 21.92
CA TYR A 130 -5.67 10.38 20.94
C TYR A 130 -4.85 10.15 19.68
N VAL A 131 -4.84 8.90 19.23
CA VAL A 131 -4.38 8.49 17.89
C VAL A 131 -5.56 8.59 16.93
N GLY A 132 -5.44 9.50 15.97
CA GLY A 132 -6.50 9.83 15.03
C GLY A 132 -6.44 9.01 13.76
N ARG A 133 -6.36 9.72 12.64
CA ARG A 133 -6.24 9.16 11.29
C ARG A 133 -4.77 8.93 10.98
N SER A 134 -4.47 7.74 10.46
CA SER A 134 -3.18 7.42 9.86
C SER A 134 -3.33 7.31 8.35
N VAL A 135 -2.43 7.95 7.59
CA VAL A 135 -2.40 7.93 6.13
C VAL A 135 -1.05 7.43 5.66
N LEU A 136 -1.07 6.32 4.93
CA LEU A 136 0.08 5.76 4.25
C LEU A 136 -0.01 6.09 2.77
N THR A 137 1.00 6.76 2.21
CA THR A 137 1.13 6.97 0.76
C THR A 137 2.33 6.20 0.25
N VAL A 138 2.15 5.40 -0.80
CA VAL A 138 3.19 4.54 -1.39
C VAL A 138 3.28 4.81 -2.88
N ILE A 139 4.50 4.99 -3.37
CA ILE A 139 4.81 5.08 -4.79
C ILE A 139 5.33 3.74 -5.27
N THR A 140 4.70 3.19 -6.30
CA THR A 140 5.07 1.91 -6.90
C THR A 140 5.78 2.08 -8.24
N GLU A 141 6.68 1.16 -8.56
CA GLU A 141 7.28 1.09 -9.89
C GLU A 141 6.31 0.51 -10.91
N ALA A 142 6.53 0.86 -12.19
CA ALA A 142 5.83 0.21 -13.28
C ALA A 142 6.34 -1.24 -13.39
N VAL A 143 5.50 -2.19 -13.01
CA VAL A 143 5.81 -3.61 -13.22
C VAL A 143 5.77 -3.89 -14.72
N PRO A 144 6.77 -4.59 -15.30
CA PRO A 144 6.72 -4.98 -16.70
C PRO A 144 5.41 -5.71 -17.02
N GLU A 145 4.80 -5.36 -18.15
CA GLU A 145 3.57 -6.00 -18.60
C GLU A 145 3.69 -7.54 -18.51
N PRO A 146 2.64 -8.24 -18.06
CA PRO A 146 2.68 -9.69 -18.00
C PRO A 146 3.07 -10.25 -19.37
N GLY A 147 4.05 -11.16 -19.42
CA GLY A 147 4.50 -11.80 -20.66
C GLY A 147 3.39 -12.54 -21.43
N THR A 148 2.21 -12.69 -20.82
CA THR A 148 0.97 -13.12 -21.46
C THR A 148 0.54 -12.21 -22.61
N LEU A 149 0.80 -10.90 -22.56
CA LEU A 149 0.55 -9.98 -23.69
C LEU A 149 1.48 -10.27 -24.86
N ALA A 150 2.76 -10.47 -24.59
CA ALA A 150 3.73 -10.88 -25.60
C ALA A 150 3.34 -12.24 -26.21
N LEU A 151 2.96 -13.21 -25.38
CA LEU A 151 2.51 -14.53 -25.83
C LEU A 151 1.17 -14.48 -26.58
N LEU A 152 0.24 -13.63 -26.18
CA LEU A 152 -1.01 -13.40 -26.89
C LEU A 152 -0.74 -12.80 -28.27
N GLY A 153 0.13 -11.78 -28.34
CA GLY A 153 0.57 -11.19 -29.60
C GLY A 153 1.24 -12.22 -30.52
N LEU A 154 2.15 -13.04 -29.98
CA LEU A 154 2.79 -14.14 -30.71
C LEU A 154 1.79 -15.21 -31.14
N GLY A 155 0.83 -15.56 -30.28
CA GLY A 155 -0.23 -16.52 -30.58
C GLY A 155 -1.13 -16.04 -31.73
N LEU A 156 -1.55 -14.77 -31.71
CA LEU A 156 -2.35 -14.16 -32.77
C LEU A 156 -1.55 -14.05 -34.08
N ALA A 157 -0.29 -13.66 -34.02
CA ALA A 157 0.60 -13.63 -35.19
C ALA A 157 0.77 -15.03 -35.80
N GLY A 158 0.98 -16.05 -34.96
CA GLY A 158 1.06 -17.46 -35.36
C GLY A 158 -0.24 -17.96 -36.01
N LEU A 159 -1.40 -17.63 -35.42
CA LEU A 159 -2.71 -17.97 -35.96
C LEU A 159 -2.95 -17.31 -37.33
N GLY A 160 -2.57 -16.04 -37.48
CA GLY A 160 -2.63 -15.31 -38.74
C GLY A 160 -1.75 -15.92 -39.82
N ALA A 161 -0.53 -16.32 -39.48
CA ALA A 161 0.39 -17.01 -40.38
C ALA A 161 -0.13 -18.39 -40.81
N ALA A 162 -0.71 -19.16 -39.88
CA ALA A 162 -1.30 -20.47 -40.17
C ALA A 162 -2.52 -20.36 -41.11
N ARG A 163 -3.37 -19.33 -40.93
CA ARG A 163 -4.54 -19.10 -41.79
C ARG A 163 -4.15 -18.79 -43.23
N ARG A 164 -3.04 -18.07 -43.46
CA ARG A 164 -2.53 -17.79 -44.82
C ARG A 164 -2.05 -19.03 -45.58
N ARG A 165 -1.66 -20.11 -44.90
CA ARG A 165 -1.22 -21.36 -45.55
C ARG A 165 -2.36 -22.27 -45.99
N LYS A 166 -3.58 -22.05 -45.46
CA LYS A 166 -4.78 -22.82 -45.82
C LYS A 166 -5.68 -22.14 -46.86
N ALA A 167 -5.40 -20.88 -47.19
CA ALA A 167 -6.10 -20.11 -48.23
C ALA A 167 -5.39 -20.22 -49.57
#